data_AF-A0A6J4UDB7-F1
#
_entry.id   AF-A0A6J4UDB7-F1
#
_cell.length_a   1.000
_cell.length_b   1.000
_cell.length_c   1.000
_cell.angle_alpha   90.00
_cell.angle_beta   90.00
_cell.angle_gamma   90.00
#
_symmetry.space_group_name_H-M   'P 1'
#
loop_
_entity.id
_entity.type
_entity.pdbx_description
1 polymer ?
#
loop_
_entity_poly.entity_id
_entity_poly.type
_entity_poly.pdbx_seq_one_letter_code
_entity_poly.pdbx_strand_id
1 'polypeptide(L)' 'MEKARERARRLARESIERGDPTGWFEALYAAAGGDEGAVPWADEVPNPHLVGWLERAGPRPPRSRALVVGCGLGDD' A
#
# COMPACT_ATOMS: atom_id res chain seq x y z
N MET A 1 -4.93 -21.95 -0.63
CA MET A 1 -4.01 -20.82 -0.81
C MET A 1 -4.35 -19.78 0.26
N GLU A 2 -3.37 -19.34 1.06
CA GLU A 2 -3.54 -18.22 2.01
C GLU A 2 -3.79 -16.95 1.19
N LYS A 3 -4.80 -16.13 1.53
CA LYS A 3 -5.05 -14.87 0.82
C LYS A 3 -3.97 -13.85 1.17
N ALA A 4 -3.60 -12.96 0.24
CA ALA A 4 -2.61 -11.90 0.46
C ALA A 4 -2.87 -11.09 1.76
N ARG A 5 -4.14 -10.79 2.04
CA ARG A 5 -4.55 -10.04 3.24
C ARG A 5 -4.42 -10.84 4.54
N GLU A 6 -4.60 -12.16 4.50
CA GLU A 6 -4.40 -13.05 5.66
C GLU A 6 -2.90 -13.14 5.99
N ARG A 7 -2.08 -13.34 4.96
CA ARG A 7 -0.62 -13.35 5.06
C ARG A 7 -0.07 -12.06 5.66
N ALA A 8 -0.49 -10.91 5.14
CA ALA A 8 -0.07 -9.60 5.63
C ALA A 8 -0.42 -9.40 7.12
N ARG A 9 -1.64 -9.77 7.55
CA ARG A 9 -2.05 -9.69 8.96
C ARG A 9 -1.20 -10.58 9.86
N ARG A 10 -0.85 -11.78 9.40
CA ARG A 10 0.01 -12.70 10.15
C ARG A 10 1.42 -12.12 10.31
N LEU A 11 2.04 -11.67 9.22
CA LEU A 11 3.37 -11.02 9.26
C LEU A 11 3.37 -9.79 10.18
N ALA A 12 2.33 -8.95 10.08
CA ALA A 12 2.19 -7.77 10.93
C ALA A 12 2.14 -8.14 12.42
N ARG A 13 1.29 -9.11 12.80
CA ARG A 13 1.21 -9.58 14.19
C ARG A 13 2.55 -10.10 14.70
N GLU A 14 3.19 -11.00 13.95
CA GLU A 14 4.50 -11.57 14.33
C GLU A 14 5.57 -10.48 14.51
N SER A 15 5.55 -9.44 13.69
CA SER A 15 6.51 -8.33 13.77
C SER A 15 6.24 -7.41 14.95
N ILE A 16 4.97 -7.08 15.20
CA ILE A 16 4.53 -6.30 16.36
C ILE A 16 4.91 -7.02 17.67
N GLU A 17 4.70 -8.33 17.76
CA GLU A 17 5.06 -9.14 18.94
C GLU A 17 6.56 -9.14 19.23
N ARG A 18 7.40 -8.94 18.21
CA ARG A 18 8.86 -8.79 18.34
C ARG A 18 9.32 -7.36 18.63
N GLY A 19 8.41 -6.40 18.78
CA GLY A 19 8.75 -4.99 18.99
C GLY A 19 9.17 -4.24 17.72
N ASP A 20 8.91 -4.80 16.54
CA ASP A 20 9.20 -4.20 15.24
C ASP A 20 7.89 -3.97 14.46
N PRO A 21 7.16 -2.88 14.72
CA PRO A 21 5.82 -2.68 14.18
C PRO A 21 5.78 -2.49 12.65
N THR A 22 6.92 -2.22 12.00
CA THR A 22 6.99 -1.94 10.55
C THR A 22 7.81 -2.97 9.77
N GLY A 23 8.67 -3.78 10.39
CA GLY A 23 9.52 -4.73 9.66
C GLY A 23 8.78 -5.77 8.84
N TRP A 24 7.49 -6.00 9.10
CA TRP A 24 6.68 -6.90 8.30
C TRP A 24 6.45 -6.43 6.86
N PHE A 25 6.58 -5.12 6.56
CA PHE A 25 6.48 -4.61 5.19
C PHE A 25 7.59 -5.17 4.31
N GLU A 26 8.83 -5.14 4.78
CA GLU A 26 10.00 -5.68 4.06
C GLU A 26 9.84 -7.17 3.79
N ALA A 27 9.40 -7.93 4.79
CA ALA A 27 9.14 -9.36 4.64
C ALA A 27 8.02 -9.65 3.62
N LEU A 28 6.96 -8.82 3.61
CA LEU A 28 5.87 -8.93 2.64
C LEU A 28 6.37 -8.67 1.22
N TYR A 29 7.07 -7.54 0.99
CA TYR A 29 7.55 -7.17 -0.34
C TYR A 29 8.60 -8.14 -0.88
N ALA A 30 9.56 -8.55 -0.05
CA ALA A 30 10.57 -9.53 -0.46
C ALA A 30 9.91 -10.87 -0.87
N ALA A 31 8.88 -11.27 -0.14
CA ALA A 31 8.22 -12.56 -0.37
C ALA A 31 7.05 -12.50 -1.37
N ALA A 32 6.73 -11.32 -1.89
CA ALA A 32 5.91 -11.13 -3.08
C ALA A 32 6.73 -11.44 -4.36
N GLY A 33 8.04 -11.19 -4.34
CA GLY A 33 8.93 -11.58 -5.45
C GLY A 33 8.57 -10.96 -6.80
N GLY A 34 7.96 -9.78 -6.79
CA GLY A 34 7.45 -9.10 -7.99
C GLY A 34 6.02 -9.46 -8.39
N ASP A 35 5.35 -10.37 -7.68
CA ASP A 35 3.92 -10.62 -7.84
C ASP A 35 3.12 -9.55 -7.07
N GLU A 36 2.55 -8.60 -7.80
CA GLU A 36 1.72 -7.53 -7.24
C GLU A 36 0.48 -8.09 -6.54
N GLY A 37 -0.10 -9.19 -7.04
CA GLY A 37 -1.25 -9.87 -6.43
C GLY A 37 -0.97 -10.47 -5.04
N ALA A 38 0.31 -10.61 -4.67
CA ALA A 38 0.72 -11.01 -3.32
C ALA A 38 0.71 -9.85 -2.31
N VAL A 39 0.58 -8.60 -2.78
CA VAL A 39 0.50 -7.38 -1.95
C VAL A 39 -0.97 -6.95 -1.86
N PRO A 40 -1.61 -7.00 -0.68
CA PRO A 40 -3.08 -6.91 -0.55
C PRO A 40 -3.69 -5.51 -0.75
N TRP A 41 -2.87 -4.55 -1.15
CA TRP A 41 -3.23 -3.18 -1.49
C TRP A 41 -2.74 -2.76 -2.88
N ALA A 42 -2.11 -3.66 -3.64
CA ALA A 42 -1.72 -3.43 -5.03
C ALA A 42 -2.90 -3.84 -5.93
N ASP A 43 -3.92 -2.97 -5.97
CA ASP A 43 -5.10 -3.20 -6.80
C ASP A 43 -4.85 -2.79 -8.28
N GLU A 44 -3.64 -2.30 -8.61
CA GLU A 44 -3.22 -1.81 -9.94
C GLU A 44 -4.09 -0.66 -10.48
N VAL A 45 -4.82 0.00 -9.59
CA VAL A 45 -5.70 1.14 -9.90
C VAL A 45 -5.65 2.19 -8.79
N PRO A 46 -5.82 3.48 -9.13
CA PRO A 46 -5.91 4.53 -8.13
C PRO A 46 -7.02 4.28 -7.12
N ASN A 47 -6.73 4.59 -5.86
CA ASN A 47 -7.69 4.44 -4.78
C ASN A 47 -8.96 5.27 -5.10
N PRO A 48 -10.17 4.66 -5.16
CA PRO A 48 -11.40 5.37 -5.51
C PRO A 48 -11.71 6.56 -4.58
N HIS A 49 -11.26 6.51 -3.33
CA HIS A 49 -11.41 7.62 -2.39
C HIS A 49 -10.50 8.81 -2.72
N LEU A 50 -9.30 8.55 -3.23
CA LEU A 50 -8.37 9.58 -3.69
C LEU A 50 -8.91 10.26 -4.95
N VAL A 51 -9.33 9.46 -5.94
CA VAL A 51 -9.96 9.96 -7.17
C VAL A 51 -11.18 10.84 -6.85
N GLY A 52 -12.11 10.33 -6.04
CA GLY A 52 -13.30 11.10 -5.68
C GLY A 52 -12.97 12.37 -4.88
N TRP A 53 -11.91 12.39 -4.08
CA TRP A 53 -11.46 13.61 -3.42
C TRP A 53 -10.88 14.63 -4.41
N LEU A 54 -10.06 14.20 -5.37
CA LEU A 54 -9.50 15.07 -6.41
C LEU A 54 -10.59 15.72 -7.26
N GLU A 55 -11.61 14.95 -7.65
CA GLU A 55 -12.77 15.44 -8.40
C GLU A 55 -13.50 16.55 -7.62
N ARG A 56 -13.79 16.32 -6.33
CA ARG A 56 -14.47 17.32 -5.48
C ARG A 56 -13.62 18.55 -5.20
N ALA A 57 -12.31 18.37 -5.10
CA ALA A 57 -11.41 19.46 -4.74
C ALA A 57 -11.06 20.38 -5.92
N GLY A 58 -11.42 20.01 -7.14
CA GLY A 58 -11.19 20.80 -8.36
C GLY A 58 -9.73 20.82 -8.82
N PRO A 59 -9.46 21.40 -9.99
CA PRO A 59 -8.13 21.40 -10.59
C PRO A 59 -7.12 22.16 -9.71
N ARG A 60 -5.90 21.63 -9.64
CA ARG A 60 -4.77 22.31 -9.00
C ARG A 60 -4.07 23.23 -10.00
N PRO A 61 -3.47 24.35 -9.55
CA PRO A 61 -2.61 25.16 -10.41
C PRO A 61 -1.51 24.31 -11.05
N PRO A 62 -1.09 24.62 -12.29
CA PRO A 62 0.06 23.97 -12.90
C PRO A 62 1.29 24.02 -11.99
N ARG A 63 2.11 22.96 -12.03
CA ARG A 63 3.33 22.82 -11.22
C ARG A 63 3.11 22.76 -9.70
N SER A 64 1.90 22.42 -9.27
CA SER A 64 1.65 22.03 -7.87
C SER A 64 2.50 20.80 -7.48
N ARG A 65 2.88 20.73 -6.21
CA ARG A 65 3.64 19.60 -5.66
C ARG A 65 2.72 18.71 -4.82
N ALA A 66 2.96 17.39 -4.88
CA ALA A 66 2.31 16.39 -4.06
C ALA A 66 3.35 15.49 -3.38
N LEU A 67 2.96 14.90 -2.25
CA LEU A 67 3.71 13.88 -1.53
C LEU A 67 2.74 12.77 -1.14
N VAL A 68 3.08 11.54 -1.47
CA VAL A 68 2.35 10.35 -1.01
C VAL A 68 3.19 9.70 0.08
N VAL A 69 2.60 9.57 1.28
CA VAL A 69 3.24 8.91 2.42
C VAL A 69 2.83 7.45 2.42
N GLY A 70 3.80 6.54 2.36
CA GLY A 70 3.52 5.10 2.27
C GLY A 70 2.96 4.70 0.90
N CYS A 71 3.56 5.20 -0.19
CA CYS A 71 3.12 4.98 -1.58
C CYS A 71 3.11 3.52 -2.04
N GLY A 72 3.69 2.59 -1.27
CA GLY A 72 3.70 1.17 -1.62
C GLY A 72 4.29 0.93 -3.01
N LEU A 73 3.48 0.38 -3.91
CA LEU A 73 3.89 0.13 -5.31
C LEU A 73 3.62 1.32 -6.25
N GLY A 74 2.91 2.36 -5.79
CA GLY A 74 2.72 3.62 -6.53
C GLY A 74 1.45 3.72 -7.37
N ASP A 75 0.37 3.03 -6.96
CA ASP A 75 -0.92 3.04 -7.66
C ASP A 75 -1.71 4.36 -7.45
N ASP A 76 -1.27 5.26 -6.57
CA ASP A 76 -1.97 6.49 -6.14
C ASP A 76 -2.32 7.49 -7.27
#